data_AF-L2FEY5-F1
#
_entry.id   AF-L2FEY5-F1
#
_cell.length_a   1.000
_cell.length_b   1.000
_cell.length_c   1.000
_cell.angle_alpha   90.00
_cell.angle_beta   90.00
_cell.angle_gamma   90.00
#
_symmetry.space_group_name_H-M   'P 1'
#
loop_
_entity.id
_entity.type
_entity.pdbx_description
1 polymer ?
#
loop_
_entity_poly.entity_id
_entity_poly.type
_entity_poly.pdbx_seq_one_letter_code
_entity_poly.pdbx_strand_id
1 'polypeptide(L)'
;MSESSDSSTCGCRGRRAGFHLKTLYLFTRSDIKTVLVPQTIFLVAAVLGHETLTTVQRPTAYEALQRLLLSVFWIWVNLIVCGISNQRLPESVLEDELNKPWRPIAAKRLTPNQAQKLLLAIIPMVMVMSLFIGGFTPSVTMMALLWTYNDLDGSSINIWSRNLINTGGIMCFSAGSLEVISGGQLLPKAWIWIGLTGAAIATTVQALDFPDMEGDRARGRQTIPLVYGEKASRVGLAAAVLMWSAVTPYFWNLSLVGWAVPMGFGSVMAVLTVARRDERCDKIVAKLWCLWMSTLYVLPLFVA
;
A
#
# COMPACT_ATOMS: atom_id res chain seq x y z
N MET A 1 33.91 -27.63 -30.37
CA MET A 1 34.45 -26.90 -29.20
C MET A 1 33.65 -25.62 -28.87
N SER A 2 32.40 -25.49 -29.35
CA SER A 2 31.52 -24.33 -29.15
C SER A 2 30.34 -24.55 -28.18
N GLU A 3 30.06 -25.80 -27.77
CA GLU A 3 28.88 -26.11 -26.93
C GLU A 3 29.12 -25.99 -25.41
N SER A 4 30.39 -25.95 -24.96
CA SER A 4 30.73 -25.83 -23.53
C SER A 4 30.74 -24.38 -23.02
N SER A 5 30.85 -23.39 -23.90
CA SER A 5 30.79 -21.96 -23.58
C SER A 5 29.36 -21.43 -23.40
N ASP A 6 28.38 -22.01 -24.09
CA ASP A 6 26.98 -21.56 -24.05
C ASP A 6 26.24 -22.05 -22.80
N SER A 7 26.53 -23.27 -22.33
CA SER A 7 25.94 -23.81 -21.09
C SER A 7 26.43 -23.08 -19.83
N SER A 8 27.71 -22.69 -19.79
CA SER A 8 28.32 -21.95 -18.67
C SER A 8 27.87 -20.48 -18.63
N THR A 9 27.72 -19.82 -19.78
CA THR A 9 27.21 -18.45 -19.85
C THR A 9 25.71 -18.36 -19.54
N CYS A 10 24.90 -19.34 -19.96
CA CYS A 10 23.49 -19.43 -19.61
C CYS A 10 23.28 -19.60 -18.10
N GLY A 11 24.07 -20.46 -17.45
CA GLY A 11 24.07 -20.63 -15.99
C GLY A 11 24.44 -19.36 -15.22
N CYS A 12 25.41 -18.58 -15.71
CA CYS A 12 25.79 -17.29 -15.12
C CYS A 12 24.70 -16.22 -15.30
N ARG A 13 24.03 -16.16 -16.46
CA ARG A 13 22.92 -15.22 -16.69
C ARG A 13 21.71 -15.54 -15.81
N GLY A 14 21.35 -16.81 -15.67
CA GLY A 14 20.25 -17.25 -14.80
C GLY A 14 20.49 -16.89 -13.33
N ARG A 15 21.71 -17.12 -12.81
CA ARG A 15 22.09 -16.71 -11.44
C ARG A 15 22.02 -15.21 -11.24
N ARG A 16 22.44 -14.43 -12.24
CA ARG A 16 22.39 -12.96 -12.21
C ARG A 16 20.95 -12.43 -12.22
N ALA A 17 20.09 -12.97 -13.09
CA ALA A 17 18.67 -12.62 -13.12
C ALA A 17 17.96 -12.94 -11.80
N GLY A 18 18.20 -14.14 -11.25
CA GLY A 18 17.66 -14.54 -9.94
C GLY A 18 18.12 -13.62 -8.81
N PHE A 19 19.38 -13.17 -8.83
CA PHE A 19 19.86 -12.16 -7.88
C PHE A 19 19.07 -10.85 -8.00
N HIS A 20 18.92 -10.30 -9.20
CA HIS A 20 18.21 -9.02 -9.39
C HIS A 20 16.72 -9.11 -9.04
N LEU A 21 16.02 -10.17 -9.47
CA LEU A 21 14.62 -10.40 -9.12
C LEU A 21 14.43 -10.53 -7.60
N LYS A 22 15.30 -11.27 -6.92
CA LYS A 22 15.27 -11.36 -5.46
C LYS A 22 15.52 -10.00 -4.82
N THR A 23 16.36 -9.14 -5.39
CA THR A 23 16.58 -7.78 -4.89
C THR A 23 15.32 -6.92 -5.02
N LEU A 24 14.63 -6.96 -6.17
CA LEU A 24 13.37 -6.23 -6.38
C LEU A 24 12.25 -6.69 -5.44
N TYR A 25 12.13 -8.01 -5.25
CA TYR A 25 11.21 -8.58 -4.26
C TYR A 25 11.54 -8.10 -2.84
N LEU A 26 12.81 -8.06 -2.46
CA LEU A 26 13.20 -7.61 -1.13
C LEU A 26 12.96 -6.11 -0.92
N PHE A 27 12.94 -5.26 -1.96
CA PHE A 27 12.50 -3.87 -1.78
C PHE A 27 11.03 -3.78 -1.37
N THR A 28 10.19 -4.72 -1.81
CA THR A 28 8.72 -4.66 -1.70
C THR A 28 8.13 -5.72 -0.75
N ARG A 29 8.95 -6.56 -0.12
CA ARG A 29 8.51 -7.72 0.67
C ARG A 29 7.50 -7.37 1.76
N SER A 30 7.70 -6.26 2.47
CA SER A 30 6.74 -5.77 3.48
C SER A 30 5.43 -5.35 2.84
N ASP A 31 5.53 -4.68 1.70
CA ASP A 31 4.46 -3.97 1.02
C ASP A 31 3.53 -4.90 0.24
N ILE A 32 3.94 -6.14 -0.01
CA ILE A 32 3.07 -7.17 -0.58
C ILE A 32 1.81 -7.34 0.28
N LYS A 33 1.97 -7.44 1.60
CA LYS A 33 0.84 -7.69 2.51
C LYS A 33 0.08 -6.42 2.87
N THR A 34 0.76 -5.28 2.89
CA THR A 34 0.16 -4.01 3.35
C THR A 34 -0.40 -3.15 2.23
N VAL A 35 0.07 -3.33 0.98
CA VAL A 35 -0.36 -2.53 -0.17
C VAL A 35 -0.80 -3.42 -1.34
N LEU A 36 0.07 -4.29 -1.86
CA LEU A 36 -0.22 -5.03 -3.10
C LEU A 36 -1.48 -5.90 -2.98
N VAL A 37 -1.57 -6.73 -1.94
CA VAL A 37 -2.73 -7.62 -1.72
C VAL A 37 -4.00 -6.80 -1.45
N PRO A 38 -4.03 -5.83 -0.51
CA PRO A 38 -5.22 -5.00 -0.30
C PRO A 38 -5.68 -4.25 -1.55
N GLN A 39 -4.76 -3.66 -2.31
CA GLN A 39 -5.10 -2.94 -3.55
C GLN A 39 -5.59 -3.89 -4.65
N THR A 40 -5.09 -5.13 -4.70
CA THR A 40 -5.62 -6.16 -5.60
C THR A 40 -7.05 -6.54 -5.20
N ILE A 41 -7.36 -6.64 -3.90
CA ILE A 41 -8.73 -6.90 -3.41
C ILE A 41 -9.67 -5.75 -3.79
N PHE A 42 -9.26 -4.51 -3.54
CA PHE A 42 -9.99 -3.31 -3.95
C PHE A 42 -10.30 -3.33 -5.44
N LEU A 43 -9.30 -3.68 -6.26
CA LEU A 43 -9.40 -3.72 -7.70
C LEU A 43 -10.36 -4.81 -8.21
N VAL A 44 -10.23 -6.03 -7.68
CA VAL A 44 -11.12 -7.14 -8.03
C VAL A 44 -12.57 -6.82 -7.63
N ALA A 45 -12.77 -6.22 -6.46
CA ALA A 45 -14.09 -5.79 -6.00
C ALA A 45 -14.71 -4.70 -6.90
N ALA A 46 -13.90 -3.75 -7.35
CA ALA A 46 -14.33 -2.70 -8.26
C ALA A 46 -14.76 -3.23 -9.64
N VAL A 47 -14.08 -4.26 -10.16
CA VAL A 47 -14.41 -4.84 -11.48
C VAL A 47 -15.60 -5.79 -11.42
N LEU A 48 -15.70 -6.59 -10.37
CA LEU A 48 -16.81 -7.53 -10.21
C LEU A 48 -18.08 -6.87 -9.64
N GLY A 49 -17.95 -5.66 -9.08
CA GLY A 49 -19.07 -4.89 -8.55
C GLY A 49 -20.11 -4.55 -9.60
N HIS A 50 -21.35 -4.36 -9.15
CA HIS A 50 -22.45 -4.02 -10.04
C HIS A 50 -22.33 -2.59 -10.58
N GLU A 51 -21.81 -1.70 -9.74
CA GLU A 51 -21.65 -0.27 -9.98
C GLU A 51 -20.46 0.05 -10.87
N THR A 52 -20.67 0.95 -11.82
CA THR A 52 -19.63 1.39 -12.73
C THR A 52 -18.81 2.52 -12.09
N LEU A 53 -17.51 2.27 -11.87
CA LEU A 53 -16.58 3.24 -11.29
C LEU A 53 -15.75 4.00 -12.32
N THR A 54 -15.80 3.60 -13.59
CA THR A 54 -14.97 4.14 -14.67
C THR A 54 -15.79 4.36 -15.93
N THR A 55 -15.34 5.20 -16.86
CA THR A 55 -16.10 5.51 -18.08
C THR A 55 -16.28 4.33 -19.05
N VAL A 56 -15.44 3.30 -18.96
CA VAL A 56 -15.44 2.14 -19.85
C VAL A 56 -16.33 1.03 -19.28
N GLN A 57 -17.22 0.48 -20.13
CA GLN A 57 -18.12 -0.62 -19.79
C GLN A 57 -17.36 -1.96 -19.65
N ARG A 58 -18.01 -2.92 -18.99
CA ARG A 58 -17.41 -4.19 -18.53
C ARG A 58 -16.63 -4.90 -19.65
N PRO A 59 -15.31 -5.12 -19.49
CA PRO A 59 -14.51 -5.83 -20.47
C PRO A 59 -14.90 -7.32 -20.56
N THR A 60 -14.51 -7.98 -21.64
CA THR A 60 -14.62 -9.45 -21.72
C THR A 60 -13.79 -10.12 -20.62
N ALA A 61 -14.09 -11.37 -20.26
CA ALA A 61 -13.36 -12.06 -19.18
C ALA A 61 -11.84 -12.16 -19.44
N TYR A 62 -11.44 -12.31 -20.72
CA TYR A 62 -10.04 -12.33 -21.13
C TYR A 62 -9.36 -10.97 -20.94
N GLU A 63 -9.99 -9.90 -21.42
CA GLU A 63 -9.49 -8.53 -21.24
C GLU A 63 -9.45 -8.15 -19.76
N ALA A 64 -10.44 -8.55 -18.96
CA ALA A 64 -10.48 -8.33 -17.53
C ALA A 64 -9.26 -8.97 -16.84
N LEU A 65 -8.92 -10.21 -17.18
CA LEU A 65 -7.75 -10.90 -16.64
C LEU A 65 -6.44 -10.22 -17.06
N GLN A 66 -6.30 -9.87 -18.35
CA GLN A 66 -5.10 -9.19 -18.84
C GLN A 66 -4.90 -7.83 -18.14
N ARG A 67 -5.97 -7.04 -18.04
CA ARG A 67 -5.94 -5.73 -17.40
C ARG A 67 -5.73 -5.82 -15.89
N LEU A 68 -6.24 -6.86 -15.23
CA LEU A 68 -5.94 -7.16 -13.84
C LEU A 68 -4.44 -7.44 -13.65
N LEU A 69 -3.85 -8.29 -14.48
CA LEU A 69 -2.41 -8.59 -14.43
C LEU A 69 -1.56 -7.34 -14.68
N LEU A 70 -1.94 -6.50 -15.65
CA LEU A 70 -1.28 -5.22 -15.91
C LEU A 70 -1.39 -4.25 -14.72
N SER A 71 -2.54 -4.22 -14.05
CA SER A 71 -2.76 -3.35 -12.88
C SER A 71 -1.96 -3.82 -11.67
N VAL A 72 -1.92 -5.13 -11.40
CA VAL A 72 -1.08 -5.71 -10.34
C VAL A 72 0.39 -5.47 -10.63
N PHE A 73 0.79 -5.61 -11.90
CA PHE A 73 2.15 -5.27 -12.34
C PHE A 73 2.43 -3.79 -12.10
N TRP A 74 1.55 -2.88 -12.54
CA TRP A 74 1.66 -1.43 -12.33
C TRP A 74 1.82 -1.07 -10.85
N ILE A 75 1.02 -1.67 -9.95
CA ILE A 75 1.15 -1.48 -8.50
C ILE A 75 2.55 -1.93 -8.04
N TRP A 76 3.00 -3.11 -8.48
CA TRP A 76 4.28 -3.66 -8.04
C TRP A 76 5.48 -2.83 -8.52
N VAL A 77 5.51 -2.36 -9.76
CA VAL A 77 6.63 -1.52 -10.24
C VAL A 77 6.66 -0.18 -9.52
N ASN A 78 5.51 0.42 -9.25
CA ASN A 78 5.41 1.63 -8.43
C ASN A 78 5.87 1.39 -6.98
N LEU A 79 5.52 0.25 -6.39
CA LEU A 79 6.04 -0.17 -5.08
C LEU A 79 7.57 -0.37 -5.08
N ILE A 80 8.17 -0.82 -6.17
CA ILE A 80 9.64 -0.90 -6.27
C ILE A 80 10.23 0.51 -6.18
N VAL A 81 9.65 1.51 -6.85
CA VAL A 81 10.10 2.90 -6.74
C VAL A 81 9.97 3.41 -5.30
N CYS A 82 8.82 3.19 -4.66
CA CYS A 82 8.58 3.49 -3.24
C CYS A 82 9.63 2.83 -2.34
N GLY A 83 9.86 1.53 -2.54
CA GLY A 83 10.79 0.74 -1.75
C GLY A 83 12.24 1.21 -1.88
N ILE A 84 12.68 1.54 -3.09
CA ILE A 84 14.04 2.06 -3.30
C ILE A 84 14.18 3.44 -2.64
N SER A 85 13.21 4.34 -2.85
CA SER A 85 13.28 5.70 -2.29
C SER A 85 13.27 5.71 -0.77
N ASN A 86 12.41 4.91 -0.15
CA ASN A 86 12.27 4.82 1.32
C ASN A 86 13.49 4.20 2.02
N GLN A 87 14.37 3.50 1.29
CA GLN A 87 15.46 2.71 1.89
C GLN A 87 16.86 3.31 1.64
N ARG A 88 17.00 4.24 0.70
CA ARG A 88 18.32 4.68 0.20
C ARG A 88 19.03 5.72 1.06
N LEU A 89 18.30 6.49 1.87
CA LEU A 89 18.88 7.57 2.66
C LEU A 89 19.66 7.01 3.86
N PRO A 90 20.75 7.67 4.31
CA PRO A 90 21.60 7.14 5.38
C PRO A 90 20.83 6.77 6.66
N GLU A 91 19.88 7.62 7.07
CA GLU A 91 19.06 7.40 8.26
C GLU A 91 18.13 6.19 8.12
N SER A 92 17.57 5.99 6.92
CA SER A 92 16.75 4.83 6.56
C SER A 92 17.57 3.54 6.55
N VAL A 93 18.82 3.58 6.08
CA VAL A 93 19.71 2.41 6.09
C VAL A 93 20.01 1.99 7.53
N LEU A 94 20.37 2.94 8.40
CA LEU A 94 20.60 2.68 9.82
C LEU A 94 19.33 2.14 10.52
N GLU A 95 18.15 2.62 10.13
CA GLU A 95 16.88 2.07 10.61
C GLU A 95 16.70 0.61 10.19
N ASP A 96 16.91 0.34 8.90
CA ASP A 96 16.66 -0.95 8.32
C ASP A 96 17.67 -2.00 8.78
N GLU A 97 18.92 -1.62 9.08
CA GLU A 97 19.90 -2.52 9.69
C GLU A 97 19.42 -3.08 11.04
N LEU A 98 18.66 -2.29 11.80
CA LEU A 98 18.09 -2.71 13.08
C LEU A 98 16.76 -3.47 12.89
N ASN A 99 15.81 -2.87 12.17
CA ASN A 99 14.43 -3.36 12.12
C ASN A 99 14.19 -4.41 11.02
N LYS A 100 14.87 -4.26 9.88
CA LYS A 100 14.60 -5.01 8.65
C LYS A 100 15.92 -5.38 7.94
N PRO A 101 16.84 -6.10 8.60
CA PRO A 101 18.20 -6.33 8.08
C PRO A 101 18.24 -7.11 6.76
N TRP A 102 17.11 -7.70 6.37
CA TRP A 102 16.92 -8.38 5.08
C TRP A 102 16.67 -7.43 3.90
N ARG A 103 16.41 -6.13 4.13
CA ARG A 103 16.18 -5.14 3.06
C ARG A 103 17.45 -4.95 2.22
N PRO A 104 17.35 -4.71 0.90
CA PRO A 104 18.49 -4.80 0.00
C PRO A 104 19.73 -4.00 0.38
N ILE A 105 19.56 -2.77 0.88
CA ILE A 105 20.68 -1.89 1.20
C ILE A 105 21.30 -2.27 2.55
N ALA A 106 20.48 -2.49 3.58
CA ALA A 106 20.91 -3.01 4.89
C ALA A 106 21.61 -4.40 4.76
N ALA A 107 21.08 -5.27 3.90
CA ALA A 107 21.67 -6.57 3.58
C ALA A 107 22.89 -6.49 2.64
N LYS A 108 23.38 -5.28 2.32
CA LYS A 108 24.56 -5.02 1.49
C LYS A 108 24.49 -5.64 0.08
N ARG A 109 23.28 -5.84 -0.45
CA ARG A 109 23.07 -6.33 -1.83
C ARG A 109 23.30 -5.24 -2.86
N LEU A 110 23.10 -3.99 -2.46
CA LEU A 110 23.31 -2.77 -3.24
C LEU A 110 23.84 -1.69 -2.32
N THR A 111 24.71 -0.82 -2.83
CA THR A 111 25.09 0.41 -2.12
C THR A 111 24.01 1.50 -2.30
N PRO A 112 23.93 2.50 -1.39
CA PRO A 112 23.04 3.65 -1.58
C PRO A 112 23.20 4.35 -2.94
N ASN A 113 24.45 4.49 -3.41
CA ASN A 113 24.73 5.08 -4.74
C ASN A 113 24.22 4.22 -5.90
N GLN A 114 24.28 2.88 -5.78
CA GLN A 114 23.70 1.98 -6.78
C GLN A 114 22.16 2.06 -6.76
N ALA A 115 21.55 2.15 -5.57
CA ALA A 115 20.12 2.32 -5.41
C ALA A 115 19.64 3.65 -6.03
N GLN A 116 20.39 4.75 -5.83
CA GLN A 116 20.10 6.05 -6.46
C GLN A 116 20.15 5.96 -7.99
N LYS A 117 21.17 5.31 -8.57
CA LYS A 117 21.26 5.11 -10.03
C LYS A 117 20.11 4.26 -10.56
N LEU A 118 19.72 3.21 -9.83
CA LEU A 118 18.56 2.39 -10.16
C LEU A 118 17.28 3.22 -10.12
N LEU A 119 17.12 4.08 -9.11
CA LEU A 119 15.97 4.97 -8.95
C LEU A 119 15.83 5.93 -10.15
N LEU A 120 16.95 6.55 -10.56
CA LEU A 120 17.00 7.45 -11.73
C LEU A 120 16.63 6.75 -13.04
N ALA A 121 16.88 5.44 -13.16
CA ALA A 121 16.51 4.66 -14.34
C ALA A 121 15.06 4.14 -14.29
N ILE A 122 14.59 3.69 -13.12
CA ILE A 122 13.28 3.05 -12.98
C ILE A 122 12.13 4.08 -13.00
N ILE A 123 12.33 5.29 -12.47
CA ILE A 123 11.30 6.34 -12.51
C ILE A 123 10.86 6.62 -13.95
N PRO A 124 11.74 7.04 -14.90
CA PRO A 124 11.30 7.32 -16.26
C PRO A 124 10.71 6.08 -16.95
N MET A 125 11.23 4.88 -16.66
CA MET A 125 10.65 3.63 -17.17
C MET A 125 9.21 3.43 -16.71
N VAL A 126 8.91 3.61 -15.42
CA VAL A 126 7.57 3.48 -14.86
C VAL A 126 6.63 4.55 -15.40
N MET A 127 7.14 5.77 -15.59
CA MET A 127 6.37 6.87 -16.19
C MET A 127 5.99 6.57 -17.64
N VAL A 128 6.95 6.14 -18.46
CA VAL A 128 6.70 5.74 -19.86
C VAL A 128 5.73 4.56 -19.92
N MET A 129 5.93 3.54 -19.09
CA MET A 129 4.99 2.42 -19.00
C MET A 129 3.57 2.89 -18.66
N SER A 130 3.43 3.80 -17.68
CA SER A 130 2.13 4.34 -17.25
C SER A 130 1.45 5.18 -18.34
N LEU A 131 2.19 5.78 -19.28
CA LEU A 131 1.60 6.44 -20.45
C LEU A 131 0.90 5.44 -21.38
N PHE A 132 1.44 4.22 -21.51
CA PHE A 132 0.90 3.20 -22.41
C PHE A 132 -0.23 2.38 -21.79
N ILE A 133 -0.14 2.06 -20.49
CA ILE A 133 -1.09 1.17 -19.82
C ILE A 133 -2.13 1.89 -18.95
N GLY A 134 -1.97 3.20 -18.71
CA GLY A 134 -2.79 3.98 -17.78
C GLY A 134 -2.09 4.26 -16.44
N GLY A 135 -2.70 5.08 -15.59
CA GLY A 135 -2.16 5.41 -14.28
C GLY A 135 -1.04 6.47 -14.31
N PHE A 136 -0.84 7.19 -15.42
CA PHE A 136 0.23 8.18 -15.53
C PHE A 136 0.11 9.29 -14.49
N THR A 137 -1.05 9.92 -14.35
CA THR A 137 -1.26 11.00 -13.38
C THR A 137 -1.03 10.52 -11.94
N PRO A 138 -1.63 9.39 -11.50
CA PRO A 138 -1.31 8.81 -10.20
C PRO A 138 0.18 8.49 -10.00
N SER A 139 0.88 7.98 -11.03
CA SER A 139 2.33 7.75 -10.97
C SER A 139 3.09 9.06 -10.73
N VAL A 140 2.82 10.14 -11.50
CA VAL A 140 3.45 11.47 -11.31
C VAL A 140 3.24 11.95 -9.88
N THR A 141 1.98 11.96 -9.43
CA THR A 141 1.59 12.44 -8.10
C THR A 141 2.28 11.62 -7.02
N MET A 142 2.34 10.29 -7.17
CA MET A 142 3.04 9.43 -6.24
C MET A 142 4.54 9.74 -6.19
N MET A 143 5.22 9.98 -7.33
CA MET A 143 6.63 10.36 -7.33
C MET A 143 6.86 11.69 -6.61
N ALA A 144 5.99 12.68 -6.83
CA ALA A 144 6.07 13.98 -6.16
C ALA A 144 5.87 13.84 -4.63
N LEU A 145 4.89 13.04 -4.20
CA LEU A 145 4.64 12.75 -2.79
C LEU A 145 5.81 11.99 -2.16
N LEU A 146 6.40 11.03 -2.87
CA LEU A 146 7.51 10.22 -2.40
C LEU A 146 8.81 11.03 -2.24
N TRP A 147 9.06 11.95 -3.18
CA TRP A 147 10.12 12.95 -3.08
C TRP A 147 9.89 13.90 -1.91
N THR A 148 8.65 14.38 -1.75
CA THR A 148 8.27 15.23 -0.60
C THR A 148 8.45 14.50 0.73
N TYR A 149 8.08 13.22 0.80
CA TYR A 149 8.17 12.41 2.00
C TYR A 149 9.62 12.19 2.45
N ASN A 150 10.49 11.80 1.51
CA ASN A 150 11.86 11.36 1.81
C ASN A 150 12.89 12.47 1.60
N ASP A 151 12.99 13.02 0.38
CA ASP A 151 14.06 13.95 -0.01
C ASP A 151 13.89 15.35 0.58
N LEU A 152 12.64 15.80 0.73
CA LEU A 152 12.32 17.08 1.39
C LEU A 152 12.06 16.92 2.90
N ASP A 153 12.29 15.72 3.43
CA ASP A 153 12.06 15.39 4.84
C ASP A 153 10.63 15.72 5.34
N GLY A 154 9.64 15.68 4.43
CA GLY A 154 8.25 15.99 4.74
C GLY A 154 7.63 15.04 5.78
N SER A 155 8.21 13.84 5.91
CA SER A 155 7.80 12.86 6.92
C SER A 155 8.15 13.25 8.37
N SER A 156 9.09 14.18 8.55
CA SER A 156 9.58 14.63 9.85
C SER A 156 8.96 15.95 10.32
N ILE A 157 8.21 16.66 9.46
CA ILE A 157 7.59 17.97 9.80
C ILE A 157 6.65 17.84 11.00
N ASN A 158 5.68 16.93 10.91
CA ASN A 158 4.79 16.53 11.98
C ASN A 158 3.98 15.29 11.53
N ILE A 159 3.26 14.71 12.48
CA ILE A 159 2.48 13.50 12.24
C ILE A 159 1.38 13.64 11.18
N TRP A 160 0.75 14.81 11.08
CA TRP A 160 -0.33 15.06 10.12
C TRP A 160 0.20 15.19 8.70
N SER A 161 1.33 15.89 8.51
CA SER A 161 2.03 15.95 7.22
C SER A 161 2.43 14.56 6.75
N ARG A 162 3.03 13.76 7.64
CA ARG A 162 3.42 12.37 7.33
C ARG A 162 2.22 11.52 6.92
N ASN A 163 1.14 11.56 7.69
CA ASN A 163 -0.06 10.77 7.42
C ASN A 163 -0.76 11.23 6.15
N LEU A 164 -0.80 12.53 5.87
CA LEU A 164 -1.39 13.09 4.65
C LEU A 164 -0.63 12.62 3.40
N ILE A 165 0.69 12.74 3.41
CA ILE A 165 1.54 12.32 2.27
C ILE A 165 1.41 10.80 2.04
N ASN A 166 1.49 10.01 3.11
CA ASN A 166 1.34 8.55 3.01
C ASN A 166 -0.05 8.15 2.49
N THR A 167 -1.11 8.78 3.00
CA THR A 167 -2.48 8.54 2.53
C THR A 167 -2.64 8.91 1.07
N GLY A 168 -2.09 10.05 0.64
CA GLY A 168 -2.07 10.45 -0.77
C GLY A 168 -1.39 9.40 -1.65
N GLY A 169 -0.27 8.84 -1.21
CA GLY A 169 0.41 7.74 -1.91
C GLY A 169 -0.46 6.48 -2.04
N ILE A 170 -1.17 6.09 -0.98
CA ILE A 170 -2.11 4.96 -1.02
C ILE A 170 -3.30 5.23 -1.95
N MET A 171 -3.84 6.44 -1.94
CA MET A 171 -4.90 6.85 -2.86
C MET A 171 -4.45 6.82 -4.32
N CYS A 172 -3.19 7.16 -4.62
CA CYS A 172 -2.62 7.00 -5.95
C CYS A 172 -2.62 5.54 -6.41
N PHE A 173 -2.36 4.57 -5.52
CA PHE A 173 -2.46 3.15 -5.89
C PHE A 173 -3.89 2.76 -6.28
N SER A 174 -4.89 3.23 -5.54
CA SER A 174 -6.30 2.97 -5.85
C SER A 174 -6.73 3.64 -7.15
N ALA A 175 -6.37 4.91 -7.35
CA ALA A 175 -6.71 5.64 -8.57
C ALA A 175 -6.01 5.04 -9.82
N GLY A 176 -4.69 4.85 -9.75
CA GLY A 176 -3.91 4.37 -10.89
C GLY A 176 -4.25 2.95 -11.27
N SER A 177 -4.46 2.05 -10.30
CA SER A 177 -4.89 0.69 -10.62
C SER A 177 -6.27 0.63 -11.27
N LEU A 178 -7.21 1.51 -10.88
CA LEU A 178 -8.51 1.63 -11.54
C LEU A 178 -8.41 2.19 -12.97
N GLU A 179 -7.53 3.16 -13.22
CA GLU A 179 -7.25 3.66 -14.57
C GLU A 179 -6.67 2.56 -15.47
N VAL A 180 -5.71 1.77 -14.95
CA VAL A 180 -5.09 0.68 -15.71
C VAL A 180 -6.10 -0.44 -16.00
N ILE A 181 -6.89 -0.85 -14.99
CA ILE A 181 -7.82 -1.97 -15.19
C ILE A 181 -8.99 -1.63 -16.10
N SER A 182 -9.41 -0.37 -16.13
CA SER A 182 -10.53 0.06 -16.98
C SER A 182 -10.07 0.54 -18.36
N GLY A 183 -8.86 1.11 -18.45
CA GLY A 183 -8.44 1.89 -19.61
C GLY A 183 -9.25 3.18 -19.81
N GLY A 184 -10.00 3.60 -18.78
CA GLY A 184 -10.90 4.74 -18.80
C GLY A 184 -10.59 5.75 -17.71
N GLN A 185 -11.41 6.80 -17.66
CA GLN A 185 -11.33 7.81 -16.61
C GLN A 185 -12.17 7.39 -15.41
N LEU A 186 -11.74 7.80 -14.22
CA LEU A 186 -12.48 7.56 -12.98
C LEU A 186 -13.71 8.45 -12.91
N LEU A 187 -14.86 7.86 -12.59
CA LEU A 187 -16.09 8.59 -12.36
C LEU A 187 -16.08 9.29 -10.99
N PRO A 188 -16.90 10.32 -10.75
CA PRO A 188 -16.97 10.99 -9.45
C PRO A 188 -17.19 10.04 -8.26
N LYS A 189 -18.00 8.99 -8.45
CA LYS A 189 -18.25 7.95 -7.43
C LYS A 189 -16.97 7.19 -7.05
N ALA A 190 -16.06 6.95 -8.00
CA ALA A 190 -14.77 6.32 -7.73
C ALA A 190 -13.86 7.24 -6.91
N TRP A 191 -13.80 8.53 -7.25
CA TRP A 191 -13.03 9.50 -6.47
C TRP A 191 -13.54 9.64 -5.03
N ILE A 192 -14.87 9.67 -4.83
CA ILE A 192 -15.46 9.65 -3.50
C ILE A 192 -15.07 8.36 -2.77
N TRP A 193 -15.14 7.20 -3.44
CA TRP A 193 -14.78 5.93 -2.83
C TRP A 193 -13.30 5.88 -2.42
N ILE A 194 -12.39 6.33 -3.29
CA ILE A 194 -10.95 6.46 -2.99
C ILE A 194 -10.72 7.44 -1.83
N GLY A 195 -11.47 8.54 -1.78
CA GLY A 195 -11.42 9.51 -0.67
C GLY A 195 -11.88 8.91 0.65
N LEU A 196 -12.99 8.16 0.66
CA LEU A 196 -13.53 7.49 1.85
C LEU A 196 -12.57 6.43 2.39
N THR A 197 -12.03 5.57 1.51
CA THR A 197 -11.06 4.54 1.92
C THR A 197 -9.72 5.15 2.33
N GLY A 198 -9.27 6.21 1.64
CA GLY A 198 -8.10 7.00 2.04
C GLY A 198 -8.26 7.62 3.43
N ALA A 199 -9.41 8.23 3.70
CA ALA A 199 -9.72 8.81 5.02
C ALA A 199 -9.82 7.73 6.12
N ALA A 200 -10.40 6.58 5.80
CA ALA A 200 -10.41 5.43 6.69
C ALA A 200 -8.98 5.01 7.06
N ILE A 201 -8.10 4.86 6.08
CA ILE A 201 -6.68 4.54 6.34
C ILE A 201 -6.01 5.65 7.15
N ALA A 202 -6.13 6.91 6.76
CA ALA A 202 -5.48 8.05 7.42
C ALA A 202 -5.78 8.12 8.92
N THR A 203 -7.01 7.78 9.31
CA THR A 203 -7.50 7.87 10.69
C THR A 203 -7.30 6.57 11.49
N THR A 204 -7.02 5.44 10.83
CA THR A 204 -6.93 4.13 11.48
C THR A 204 -5.58 3.43 11.32
N VAL A 205 -4.68 3.90 10.45
CA VAL A 205 -3.36 3.30 10.19
C VAL A 205 -2.48 3.20 11.43
N GLN A 206 -2.73 4.05 12.44
CA GLN A 206 -2.12 3.95 13.78
C GLN A 206 -2.33 2.59 14.46
N ALA A 207 -3.27 1.76 14.01
CA ALA A 207 -3.39 0.36 14.42
C ALA A 207 -2.08 -0.43 14.20
N LEU A 208 -1.30 -0.05 13.19
CA LEU A 208 0.00 -0.63 12.87
C LEU A 208 1.13 -0.07 13.73
N ASP A 209 0.95 1.08 14.38
CA ASP A 209 1.98 1.72 15.21
C ASP A 209 2.03 1.08 16.62
N PHE A 210 0.95 0.48 17.12
CA PHE A 210 0.94 -0.11 18.48
C PHE A 210 1.98 -1.22 18.69
N PRO A 211 2.14 -2.21 17.80
CA PRO A 211 3.17 -3.24 17.94
C PRO A 211 4.61 -2.69 17.90
N ASP A 212 4.80 -1.52 17.27
CA ASP A 212 6.11 -0.95 16.98
C ASP A 212 6.48 0.21 17.93
N MET A 213 5.67 0.50 18.96
CA MET A 213 5.83 1.66 19.85
C MET A 213 7.21 1.75 20.53
N GLU A 214 7.77 0.62 20.98
CA GLU A 214 9.10 0.62 21.63
C GLU A 214 10.20 1.00 20.64
N GLY A 215 10.15 0.44 19.42
CA GLY A 215 11.07 0.75 18.34
C GLY A 215 10.94 2.20 17.89
N ASP A 216 9.71 2.68 17.69
CA ASP A 216 9.44 4.06 17.32
C ASP A 216 9.92 5.05 18.38
N ARG A 217 9.77 4.72 19.67
CA ARG A 217 10.27 5.54 20.79
C ARG A 217 11.79 5.60 20.80
N ALA A 218 12.47 4.46 20.66
CA ALA A 218 13.93 4.40 20.64
C ALA A 218 14.52 5.20 19.45
N ARG A 219 13.74 5.35 18.38
CA ARG A 219 14.10 6.10 17.17
C ARG A 219 13.68 7.58 17.18
N GLY A 220 12.95 8.03 18.21
CA GLY A 220 12.42 9.40 18.26
C GLY A 220 11.31 9.66 17.24
N ARG A 221 10.66 8.62 16.70
CA ARG A 221 9.60 8.76 15.69
C ARG A 221 8.32 9.26 16.34
N GLN A 222 7.70 10.26 15.75
CA GLN A 222 6.40 10.78 16.21
C GLN A 222 5.26 9.91 15.65
N THR A 223 4.71 8.98 16.43
CA THR A 223 3.49 8.20 16.08
C THR A 223 2.31 8.60 16.94
N ILE A 224 1.07 8.31 16.51
CA ILE A 224 -0.13 8.80 17.21
C ILE A 224 -0.17 8.27 18.65
N PRO A 225 0.16 6.99 18.92
CA PRO A 225 0.27 6.47 20.30
C PRO A 225 1.33 7.17 21.16
N LEU A 226 2.45 7.62 20.57
CA LEU A 226 3.52 8.30 21.29
C LEU A 226 3.24 9.78 21.54
N VAL A 227 2.58 10.46 20.59
CA VAL A 227 2.27 11.91 20.67
C VAL A 227 1.06 12.19 21.56
N TYR A 228 -0.03 11.43 21.39
CA TYR A 228 -1.30 11.68 22.10
C TYR A 228 -1.54 10.74 23.27
N GLY A 229 -0.64 9.78 23.48
CA GLY A 229 -0.74 8.77 24.51
C GLY A 229 -1.63 7.60 24.12
N GLU A 230 -1.28 6.43 24.63
CA GLU A 230 -1.86 5.15 24.22
C GLU A 230 -3.39 5.07 24.40
N LYS A 231 -3.91 5.58 25.54
CA LYS A 231 -5.36 5.52 25.83
C LYS A 231 -6.18 6.33 24.82
N ALA A 232 -5.75 7.55 24.51
CA ALA A 232 -6.47 8.41 23.57
C ALA A 232 -6.41 7.83 22.15
N SER A 233 -5.25 7.34 21.73
CA SER A 233 -5.05 6.73 20.41
C SER A 233 -5.88 5.46 20.21
N ARG A 234 -6.00 4.60 21.25
CA ARG A 234 -6.85 3.40 21.20
C ARG A 234 -8.34 3.74 21.11
N VAL A 235 -8.81 4.71 21.90
CA VAL A 235 -10.22 5.16 21.86
C VAL A 235 -10.53 5.82 20.52
N GLY A 236 -9.64 6.69 20.02
CA GLY A 236 -9.77 7.32 18.71
C GLY A 236 -9.79 6.30 17.58
N LEU A 237 -8.91 5.29 17.62
CA LEU A 237 -8.90 4.20 16.65
C LEU A 237 -10.22 3.42 16.67
N ALA A 238 -10.70 3.02 17.85
CA ALA A 238 -11.96 2.30 18.00
C ALA A 238 -13.14 3.11 17.45
N ALA A 239 -13.22 4.41 17.78
CA ALA A 239 -14.26 5.30 17.28
C ALA A 239 -14.21 5.44 15.74
N ALA A 240 -13.02 5.66 15.17
CA ALA A 240 -12.84 5.78 13.74
C ALA A 240 -13.22 4.49 12.99
N VAL A 241 -12.79 3.33 13.49
CA VAL A 241 -13.15 2.02 12.91
C VAL A 241 -14.65 1.81 12.88
N LEU A 242 -15.35 2.10 13.98
CA LEU A 242 -16.82 1.97 14.04
C LEU A 242 -17.51 2.96 13.10
N MET A 243 -17.05 4.21 13.06
CA MET A 243 -17.58 5.23 12.14
C MET A 243 -17.44 4.78 10.68
N TRP A 244 -16.26 4.36 10.24
CA TRP A 244 -16.05 3.92 8.85
C TRP A 244 -16.76 2.62 8.52
N SER A 245 -16.98 1.74 9.51
CA SER A 245 -17.79 0.53 9.37
C SER A 245 -19.27 0.83 9.12
N ALA A 246 -19.75 2.02 9.49
CA ALA A 246 -21.11 2.50 9.21
C ALA A 246 -21.17 3.38 7.94
N VAL A 247 -20.22 4.29 7.76
CA VAL A 247 -20.19 5.24 6.63
C VAL A 247 -20.03 4.50 5.30
N THR A 248 -19.19 3.46 5.24
CA THR A 248 -18.90 2.79 3.96
C THR A 248 -20.05 1.93 3.43
N PRO A 249 -20.77 1.10 4.22
CA PRO A 249 -21.99 0.43 3.73
C PRO A 249 -23.11 1.41 3.39
N TYR A 250 -23.21 2.52 4.14
CA TYR A 250 -24.18 3.59 3.85
C TYR A 250 -23.92 4.24 2.49
N PHE A 251 -22.67 4.58 2.19
CA PHE A 251 -22.27 5.14 0.89
C PHE A 251 -22.65 4.22 -0.29
N TRP A 252 -22.52 2.91 -0.10
CA TRP A 252 -22.88 1.90 -1.09
C TRP A 252 -24.37 1.52 -1.10
N ASN A 253 -25.19 2.13 -0.24
CA ASN A 253 -26.63 1.83 -0.09
C ASN A 253 -26.92 0.33 0.11
N LEU A 254 -26.11 -0.34 0.94
CA LEU A 254 -26.21 -1.79 1.13
C LEU A 254 -27.38 -2.18 2.04
N SER A 255 -27.95 -3.36 1.79
CA SER A 255 -28.88 -4.02 2.72
C SER A 255 -28.20 -4.38 4.03
N LEU A 256 -28.96 -4.66 5.10
CA LEU A 256 -28.42 -5.01 6.43
C LEU A 256 -27.36 -6.13 6.42
N VAL A 257 -27.42 -7.04 5.44
CA VAL A 257 -26.42 -8.09 5.25
C VAL A 257 -25.05 -7.50 4.88
N GLY A 258 -25.01 -6.49 4.02
CA GLY A 258 -23.77 -5.78 3.64
C GLY A 258 -23.16 -4.97 4.78
N TRP A 259 -23.94 -4.60 5.80
CA TRP A 259 -23.45 -3.94 7.01
C TRP A 259 -22.81 -4.92 7.99
N ALA A 260 -23.27 -6.17 8.03
CA ALA A 260 -22.89 -7.14 9.05
C ALA A 260 -21.38 -7.42 9.08
N VAL A 261 -20.73 -7.51 7.91
CA VAL A 261 -19.31 -7.88 7.82
C VAL A 261 -18.40 -6.73 8.29
N PRO A 262 -18.47 -5.49 7.75
CA PRO A 262 -17.68 -4.36 8.26
C PRO A 262 -17.94 -4.06 9.73
N MET A 263 -19.21 -4.06 10.16
CA MET A 263 -19.56 -3.79 11.56
C MET A 263 -19.10 -4.88 12.50
N GLY A 264 -19.18 -6.15 12.10
CA GLY A 264 -18.71 -7.29 12.88
C GLY A 264 -17.20 -7.22 13.13
N PHE A 265 -16.40 -7.14 12.06
CA PHE A 265 -14.95 -7.01 12.18
C PHE A 265 -14.54 -5.72 12.88
N GLY A 266 -15.20 -4.60 12.57
CA GLY A 266 -14.94 -3.30 13.18
C GLY A 266 -15.22 -3.30 14.68
N SER A 267 -16.31 -3.93 15.13
CA SER A 267 -16.66 -4.04 16.56
C SER A 267 -15.69 -4.94 17.31
N VAL A 268 -15.32 -6.09 16.74
CA VAL A 268 -14.32 -6.99 17.34
C VAL A 268 -12.98 -6.27 17.48
N MET A 269 -12.54 -5.57 16.43
CA MET A 269 -11.31 -4.78 16.46
C MET A 269 -11.40 -3.67 17.52
N ALA A 270 -12.46 -2.86 17.53
CA ALA A 270 -12.65 -1.77 18.48
C ALA A 270 -12.62 -2.25 19.95
N VAL A 271 -13.32 -3.35 20.26
CA VAL A 271 -13.32 -3.94 21.60
C VAL A 271 -11.91 -4.43 21.98
N LEU A 272 -11.24 -5.17 21.10
CA LEU A 272 -9.90 -5.69 21.38
C LEU A 272 -8.88 -4.56 21.59
N THR A 273 -8.94 -3.52 20.75
CA THR A 273 -8.07 -2.34 20.84
C THR A 273 -8.18 -1.64 22.20
N VAL A 274 -9.38 -1.56 22.78
CA VAL A 274 -9.62 -0.85 24.05
C VAL A 274 -9.41 -1.76 25.27
N ALA A 275 -9.87 -3.00 25.19
CA ALA A 275 -9.95 -3.92 26.33
C ALA A 275 -8.63 -4.63 26.66
N ARG A 276 -7.73 -4.82 25.68
CA ARG A 276 -6.46 -5.54 25.89
C ARG A 276 -5.28 -4.68 25.42
N ARG A 277 -4.29 -4.53 26.31
CA ARG A 277 -3.12 -3.66 26.12
C ARG A 277 -1.83 -4.43 26.34
N ASP A 278 -1.67 -5.48 25.54
CA ASP A 278 -0.46 -6.30 25.52
C ASP A 278 0.03 -6.44 24.08
N GLU A 279 1.34 -6.61 23.93
CA GLU A 279 2.03 -6.66 22.63
C GLU A 279 1.46 -7.73 21.69
N ARG A 280 1.03 -8.88 22.25
CA ARG A 280 0.43 -9.95 21.48
C ARG A 280 -0.92 -9.51 20.92
N CYS A 281 -1.75 -8.86 21.73
CA CYS A 281 -3.02 -8.29 21.27
C CYS A 281 -2.82 -7.17 20.24
N ASP A 282 -1.80 -6.33 20.37
CA ASP A 282 -1.51 -5.28 19.38
C ASP A 282 -1.14 -5.87 18.01
N LYS A 283 -0.35 -6.95 18.00
CA LYS A 283 -0.07 -7.72 16.76
C LYS A 283 -1.33 -8.34 16.16
N ILE A 284 -2.32 -8.71 16.98
CA ILE A 284 -3.62 -9.21 16.52
C ILE A 284 -4.45 -8.06 15.94
N VAL A 285 -4.52 -6.92 16.62
CA VAL A 285 -5.22 -5.71 16.17
C VAL A 285 -4.68 -5.23 14.82
N ALA A 286 -3.35 -5.22 14.64
CA ALA A 286 -2.73 -4.87 13.35
C ALA A 286 -3.18 -5.82 12.21
N LYS A 287 -3.28 -7.12 12.46
CA LYS A 287 -3.80 -8.10 11.47
C LYS A 287 -5.29 -7.92 11.22
N LEU A 288 -6.07 -7.67 12.28
CA LEU A 288 -7.50 -7.39 12.17
C LEU A 288 -7.76 -6.10 11.39
N TRP A 289 -6.92 -5.09 11.51
CA TRP A 289 -7.00 -3.87 10.72
C TRP A 289 -6.85 -4.15 9.21
N CYS A 290 -5.85 -4.96 8.82
CA CYS A 290 -5.71 -5.37 7.41
C CYS A 290 -6.93 -6.12 6.90
N LEU A 291 -7.49 -7.01 7.72
CA LEU A 291 -8.69 -7.78 7.38
C LEU A 291 -9.92 -6.87 7.28
N TRP A 292 -10.14 -6.00 8.26
CA TRP A 292 -11.22 -5.02 8.28
C TRP A 292 -11.16 -4.08 7.07
N MET A 293 -10.00 -3.51 6.74
CA MET A 293 -9.84 -2.71 5.52
C MET A 293 -10.21 -3.51 4.26
N SER A 294 -9.82 -4.79 4.20
CA SER A 294 -10.22 -5.67 3.08
C SER A 294 -11.73 -5.88 3.03
N THR A 295 -12.42 -5.92 4.17
CA THR A 295 -13.90 -5.99 4.20
C THR A 295 -14.55 -4.73 3.64
N LEU A 296 -13.96 -3.55 3.85
CA LEU A 296 -14.46 -2.30 3.26
C LEU A 296 -14.29 -2.33 1.74
N TYR A 297 -13.15 -2.81 1.27
CA TYR A 297 -12.84 -2.89 -0.17
C TYR A 297 -13.78 -3.78 -0.97
N VAL A 298 -14.34 -4.83 -0.38
CA VAL A 298 -15.27 -5.74 -1.06
C VAL A 298 -16.73 -5.28 -1.07
N LEU A 299 -17.05 -4.16 -0.42
CA LEU A 299 -18.43 -3.62 -0.38
C LEU A 299 -19.10 -3.39 -1.75
N PRO A 300 -18.40 -2.94 -2.81
CA PRO A 300 -19.01 -2.77 -4.14
C PRO A 300 -19.66 -4.05 -4.71
N LEU A 301 -19.25 -5.24 -4.22
CA LEU A 301 -19.80 -6.54 -4.65
C LEU A 301 -21.22 -6.79 -4.15
N PHE A 302 -21.64 -6.10 -3.09
CA PHE A 302 -22.91 -6.34 -2.42
C PHE A 302 -23.99 -5.31 -2.78
N VAL A 303 -23.67 -4.39 -3.69
CA VAL A 303 -24.63 -3.41 -4.21
C VAL A 303 -25.68 -4.15 -5.03
N ALA A 304 -26.95 -3.89 -4.74
CA ALA A 304 -28.10 -4.47 -5.43
C ALA A 304 -28.42 -3.75 -6.74
#